data_AF-A0A179CZP1-F1
#
_entry.id   AF-A0A179CZP1-F1
#
_cell.length_a   1.000
_cell.length_b   1.000
_cell.length_c   1.000
_cell.angle_alpha   90.00
_cell.angle_beta   90.00
_cell.angle_gamma   90.00
#
_symmetry.space_group_name_H-M   'P 1'
#
loop_
_entity.id
_entity.type
_entity.pdbx_description
1 polymer ?
#
loop_
_entity_poly.entity_id
_entity_poly.type
_entity_poly.pdbx_seq_one_letter_code
_entity_poly.pdbx_strand_id
1 'polypeptide(L)'
;MSKVYLAMYKAEGNWVDKVIRLFTGKPYSHCEIFIETVELRKVYDEDFEPTLRALPCYKAYSSSPRDGGVRCKTITRPTNTYGGAFKPENWDLFLLPYASGQKVEAFYQKTRGKKYDFLGAVGCVIPIREKPNRWYCSEWCYQAITGDHKQLSPNKLAEYVKART
;
A
#
# COMPACT_ATOMS: atom_id res chain seq x y z
N MET A 1 0.08 -4.40 19.91
CA MET A 1 -0.54 -3.70 18.75
C MET A 1 0.22 -4.09 17.50
N SER A 2 -0.45 -4.38 16.39
CA SER A 2 0.23 -4.65 15.11
C SER A 2 0.95 -3.41 14.61
N LYS A 3 2.19 -3.54 14.12
CA LYS A 3 2.93 -2.43 13.53
C LYS A 3 2.28 -2.02 12.20
N VAL A 4 2.13 -0.72 12.01
CA VAL A 4 1.58 -0.11 10.80
C VAL A 4 2.68 0.66 10.10
N TYR A 5 2.78 0.52 8.78
CA TYR A 5 3.76 1.21 7.96
C TYR A 5 3.08 1.89 6.79
N LEU A 6 3.60 3.05 6.38
CA LEU A 6 3.42 3.56 5.03
C LEU A 6 4.49 2.91 4.15
N ALA A 7 4.06 2.05 3.22
CA ALA A 7 4.92 1.40 2.25
C ALA A 7 4.93 2.21 0.95
N MET A 8 6.10 2.69 0.55
CA MET A 8 6.30 3.48 -0.67
C MET A 8 6.98 2.62 -1.74
N TYR A 9 6.33 2.44 -2.89
CA TYR A 9 6.89 1.66 -3.99
C TYR A 9 7.88 2.49 -4.81
N LYS A 10 9.09 1.96 -4.99
CA LYS A 10 10.22 2.61 -5.68
C LYS A 10 10.85 1.80 -6.82
N ALA A 11 10.34 0.62 -7.16
CA ALA A 11 10.87 -0.16 -8.28
C ALA A 11 10.34 0.27 -9.65
N GLU A 12 11.12 -0.03 -10.70
CA GLU A 12 10.73 0.18 -12.10
C GLU A 12 9.60 -0.80 -12.47
N GLY A 13 8.39 -0.30 -12.70
CA GLY A 13 7.30 -1.07 -13.28
C GLY A 13 6.97 -0.67 -14.72
N ASN A 14 5.85 -1.17 -15.24
CA ASN A 14 5.36 -0.93 -16.61
C ASN A 14 5.08 0.56 -16.89
N TRP A 15 4.82 0.93 -18.17
CA TRP A 15 4.83 2.31 -18.70
C TRP A 15 4.17 3.38 -17.81
N VAL A 16 3.17 3.03 -17.01
CA VAL A 16 2.44 3.97 -16.13
C VAL A 16 3.34 4.48 -15.01
N ASP A 17 4.23 3.64 -14.51
CA ASP A 17 5.27 4.02 -13.54
C ASP A 17 6.32 4.96 -14.17
N LYS A 18 6.61 4.80 -15.47
CA LYS A 18 7.47 5.72 -16.23
C LYS A 18 6.83 7.09 -16.41
N VAL A 19 5.53 7.15 -16.72
CA VAL A 19 4.80 8.44 -16.87
C VAL A 19 4.76 9.22 -15.56
N ILE A 20 4.48 8.58 -14.42
CA ILE A 20 4.46 9.27 -13.11
C ILE A 20 5.87 9.78 -12.72
N ARG A 21 6.94 9.04 -13.05
CA ARG A 21 8.32 9.46 -12.80
C ARG A 21 8.79 10.58 -13.72
N LEU A 22 8.49 10.49 -15.02
CA LEU A 22 8.92 11.44 -16.05
C LEU A 22 8.41 12.86 -15.77
N PHE A 23 7.23 12.99 -15.15
CA PHE A 23 6.64 14.30 -14.84
C PHE A 23 6.92 14.82 -13.42
N THR A 24 7.44 14.00 -12.50
CA THR A 24 7.68 14.44 -11.10
C THR A 24 9.15 14.45 -10.68
N GLY A 25 10.04 13.73 -11.36
CA GLY A 25 11.47 13.64 -10.99
C GLY A 25 11.73 13.03 -9.60
N LYS A 26 10.72 12.39 -8.98
CA LYS A 26 10.75 11.89 -7.60
C LYS A 26 10.66 10.35 -7.54
N PRO A 27 11.16 9.71 -6.47
CA PRO A 27 11.43 8.26 -6.47
C PRO A 27 10.18 7.35 -6.37
N TYR A 28 9.08 7.82 -5.78
CA TYR A 28 7.92 6.96 -5.47
C TYR A 28 6.79 7.09 -6.49
N SER A 29 6.28 5.95 -6.99
CA SER A 29 5.14 5.88 -7.92
C SER A 29 3.84 5.38 -7.30
N HIS A 30 3.89 4.67 -6.18
CA HIS A 30 2.71 4.14 -5.49
C HIS A 30 2.94 4.09 -3.97
N CYS A 31 1.87 4.04 -3.19
CA CYS A 31 1.94 3.81 -1.76
C CYS A 31 0.78 2.96 -1.24
N GLU A 32 1.05 2.21 -0.17
CA GLU A 32 0.09 1.34 0.51
C GLU A 32 0.29 1.44 2.03
N ILE A 33 -0.75 1.14 2.81
CA ILE A 33 -0.63 0.94 4.26
C ILE A 33 -0.40 -0.53 4.53
N PHE A 34 0.73 -0.87 5.12
CA PHE A 34 1.08 -2.23 5.53
C PHE A 34 0.80 -2.42 7.01
N ILE A 35 0.08 -3.48 7.34
CA ILE A 35 -0.14 -3.91 8.72
C ILE A 35 0.54 -5.27 8.90
N GLU A 36 1.44 -5.38 9.88
CA GLU A 36 2.06 -6.67 10.24
C GLU A 36 1.03 -7.64 10.81
N THR A 37 1.02 -8.86 10.27
CA THR A 37 0.23 -9.97 10.77
C THR A 37 0.95 -11.29 10.51
N VAL A 38 0.32 -12.38 10.92
CA VAL A 38 0.69 -13.74 10.53
C VAL A 38 -0.43 -14.37 9.71
N GLU A 39 -0.07 -15.28 8.82
CA GLU A 39 -0.99 -16.13 8.08
C GLU A 39 -0.63 -17.60 8.34
N LEU A 40 -1.63 -18.41 8.70
CA LEU A 40 -1.44 -19.85 8.85
C LEU A 40 -1.41 -20.50 7.47
N ARG A 41 -0.30 -21.17 7.14
CA ARG A 41 -0.16 -21.95 5.91
C ARG A 41 0.19 -23.39 6.23
N LYS A 42 -0.34 -24.30 5.41
CA LYS A 42 0.17 -25.68 5.38
C LYS A 42 1.54 -25.67 4.73
N VAL A 43 2.50 -26.19 5.46
CA VAL A 43 3.86 -26.43 5.02
C VAL A 43 4.03 -27.94 4.95
N TYR A 44 4.60 -28.39 3.84
CA TYR A 44 4.96 -29.78 3.65
C TYR A 44 6.46 -29.88 3.89
N ASP A 45 6.84 -30.55 4.96
CA ASP A 45 8.24 -30.92 5.21
C ASP A 45 8.59 -32.18 4.38
N GLU A 46 9.84 -32.65 4.46
CA GLU A 46 10.37 -33.74 3.60
C GLU A 46 9.54 -35.04 3.67
N ASP A 47 8.89 -35.29 4.81
CA ASP A 47 8.02 -36.45 5.04
C ASP A 47 6.59 -36.29 4.50
N PHE A 48 6.29 -35.19 3.77
CA PHE A 48 4.98 -34.84 3.19
C PHE A 48 3.80 -34.72 4.19
N GLU A 49 4.05 -34.82 5.49
CA GLU A 49 3.06 -34.55 6.52
C GLU A 49 2.77 -33.03 6.63
N PRO A 50 1.51 -32.58 6.49
CA PRO A 50 1.19 -31.16 6.47
C PRO A 50 1.21 -30.57 7.89
N THR A 51 2.16 -29.66 8.15
CA THR A 51 2.20 -28.88 9.38
C THR A 51 1.67 -27.47 9.15
N LEU A 52 0.77 -26.98 10.01
CA LEU A 52 0.35 -25.58 9.99
C LEU A 52 1.42 -24.70 10.64
N ARG A 53 1.94 -23.73 9.87
CA ARG A 53 2.89 -22.73 10.37
C ARG A 53 2.33 -21.32 10.22
N ALA A 54 2.54 -20.50 11.25
CA ALA A 54 2.26 -19.07 11.22
C ALA A 54 3.41 -18.34 10.52
N LEU A 55 3.16 -17.85 9.31
CA LEU A 55 4.16 -17.13 8.52
C LEU A 55 3.95 -15.61 8.63
N PRO A 56 5.01 -14.82 8.85
CA PRO A 56 4.91 -13.37 8.92
C PRO A 56 4.50 -12.80 7.54
N CYS A 57 3.53 -11.91 7.54
CA CYS A 57 3.05 -11.26 6.33
C CYS A 57 2.56 -9.83 6.61
N TYR A 58 2.34 -9.09 5.54
CA TYR A 58 1.69 -7.79 5.58
C TYR A 58 0.29 -7.90 4.98
N LYS A 59 -0.72 -7.31 5.63
CA LYS A 59 -1.93 -6.88 4.92
C LYS A 59 -1.66 -5.50 4.33
N ALA A 60 -1.65 -5.43 3.01
CA ALA A 60 -1.38 -4.23 2.23
C ALA A 60 -2.70 -3.62 1.74
N TYR A 61 -3.03 -2.43 2.24
CA TYR A 61 -4.25 -1.70 1.90
C TYR A 61 -3.92 -0.48 1.05
N SER A 62 -4.63 -0.32 -0.07
CA SER A 62 -4.50 0.86 -0.92
C SER A 62 -5.67 0.99 -1.88
N SER A 63 -5.73 2.09 -2.62
CA SER A 63 -6.47 2.20 -3.87
C SER A 63 -5.50 2.01 -5.03
N SER A 64 -5.73 1.02 -5.90
CA SER A 64 -4.84 0.69 -7.02
C SER A 64 -5.56 0.74 -8.36
N PRO A 65 -4.99 1.40 -9.39
CA PRO A 65 -5.57 1.39 -10.73
C PRO A 65 -5.55 -0.01 -11.33
N ARG A 66 -4.52 -0.79 -11.03
CA ARG A 66 -4.34 -2.16 -11.53
C ARG A 66 -5.43 -3.10 -11.02
N ASP A 67 -5.98 -2.79 -9.85
CA ASP A 67 -7.00 -3.59 -9.18
C ASP A 67 -8.38 -2.89 -9.22
N GLY A 68 -8.50 -1.80 -9.99
CA GLY A 68 -9.77 -1.10 -10.23
C GLY A 68 -10.33 -0.31 -9.05
N GLY A 69 -9.61 -0.18 -7.92
CA GLY A 69 -10.07 0.60 -6.76
C GLY A 69 -9.44 0.22 -5.43
N VAL A 70 -10.18 0.46 -4.35
CA VAL A 70 -9.77 0.14 -2.98
C VAL A 70 -9.66 -1.38 -2.78
N ARG A 71 -8.48 -1.85 -2.37
CA ARG A 71 -8.13 -3.27 -2.27
C ARG A 71 -7.33 -3.57 -1.00
N CYS A 72 -7.31 -4.84 -0.62
CA CYS A 72 -6.39 -5.40 0.37
C CYS A 72 -5.70 -6.65 -0.23
N LYS A 73 -4.38 -6.76 -0.11
CA LYS A 73 -3.61 -7.95 -0.48
C LYS A 73 -2.77 -8.45 0.69
N THR A 74 -2.67 -9.77 0.83
CA THR A 74 -1.72 -10.38 1.77
C THR A 74 -0.38 -10.59 1.06
N ILE A 75 0.69 -10.05 1.63
CA ILE A 75 2.05 -10.17 1.11
C ILE A 75 2.90 -10.93 2.12
N THR A 76 3.29 -12.15 1.77
CA THR A 76 4.19 -12.97 2.60
C THR A 76 5.58 -12.37 2.61
N ARG A 77 6.15 -12.21 3.80
CA ARG A 77 7.53 -11.77 3.95
C ARG A 77 8.46 -12.94 3.62
N PRO A 78 9.59 -12.71 2.92
CA PRO A 78 10.60 -13.74 2.77
C PRO A 78 11.05 -14.20 4.15
N THR A 79 11.12 -15.51 4.32
CA THR A 79 11.76 -16.16 5.46
C THR A 79 12.97 -16.92 4.91
N ASN A 80 13.93 -17.25 5.77
CA ASN A 80 15.08 -18.08 5.40
C ASN A 80 14.68 -19.46 4.82
N THR A 81 13.42 -19.87 5.01
CA THR A 81 12.89 -21.17 4.59
C THR A 81 11.95 -21.10 3.39
N TYR A 82 11.33 -19.94 3.10
CA TYR A 82 10.33 -19.81 2.02
C TYR A 82 10.49 -18.49 1.25
N GLY A 83 10.60 -18.61 -0.08
CA GLY A 83 10.65 -17.49 -1.02
C GLY A 83 9.35 -16.67 -0.99
N GLY A 84 9.35 -15.57 -0.27
CA GLY A 84 8.22 -14.64 -0.20
C GLY A 84 8.07 -13.82 -1.49
N ALA A 85 6.84 -13.42 -1.81
CA ALA A 85 6.56 -12.52 -2.94
C ALA A 85 6.99 -11.05 -2.67
N PHE A 86 7.37 -10.72 -1.43
CA PHE A 86 7.85 -9.40 -1.06
C PHE A 86 9.31 -9.21 -1.45
N LYS A 87 9.56 -8.25 -2.34
CA LYS A 87 10.88 -7.78 -2.74
C LYS A 87 11.22 -6.49 -1.98
N PRO A 88 11.92 -6.54 -0.83
CA PRO A 88 12.16 -5.36 0.00
C PRO A 88 12.88 -4.22 -0.75
N GLU A 89 13.73 -4.54 -1.72
CA GLU A 89 14.41 -3.57 -2.57
C GLU A 89 13.45 -2.68 -3.38
N ASN A 90 12.22 -3.13 -3.59
CA ASN A 90 11.19 -2.38 -4.32
C ASN A 90 10.41 -1.40 -3.43
N TRP A 91 10.63 -1.40 -2.10
CA TRP A 91 9.81 -0.65 -1.16
C TRP A 91 10.65 0.11 -0.13
N ASP A 92 10.20 1.30 0.25
CA ASP A 92 10.62 1.95 1.49
C ASP A 92 9.46 1.86 2.50
N LEU A 93 9.73 1.38 3.71
CA LEU A 93 8.73 1.24 4.76
C LEU A 93 8.95 2.29 5.85
N PHE A 94 7.97 3.18 6.05
CA PHE A 94 7.97 4.17 7.12
C PHE A 94 7.06 3.69 8.25
N LEU A 95 7.61 3.43 9.43
CA LEU A 95 6.83 3.03 10.60
C LEU A 95 5.92 4.19 11.03
N LEU A 96 4.65 3.89 11.29
CA LEU A 96 3.66 4.88 11.73
C LEU A 96 3.27 4.59 13.18
N PRO A 97 4.03 5.08 14.18
CA PRO A 97 3.78 4.76 15.59
C PRO A 97 2.42 5.27 16.09
N TYR A 98 1.87 6.30 15.45
CA TYR A 98 0.59 6.92 15.76
C TYR A 98 -0.61 6.30 15.02
N ALA A 99 -0.38 5.44 14.01
CA ALA A 99 -1.45 4.87 13.21
C ALA A 99 -2.00 3.59 13.85
N SER A 100 -3.33 3.44 13.84
CA SER A 100 -4.02 2.25 14.34
C SER A 100 -4.45 1.36 13.18
N GLY A 101 -3.99 0.10 13.18
CA GLY A 101 -4.39 -0.89 12.19
C GLY A 101 -5.91 -1.13 12.17
N GLN A 102 -6.57 -1.07 13.33
CA GLN A 102 -8.03 -1.21 13.43
C GLN A 102 -8.77 -0.06 12.73
N LYS A 103 -8.28 1.18 12.87
CA LYS A 103 -8.87 2.36 12.17
C LYS A 103 -8.71 2.23 10.66
N VAL A 104 -7.53 1.80 10.20
CA VAL A 104 -7.26 1.54 8.78
C VAL A 104 -8.18 0.45 8.24
N GLU A 105 -8.33 -0.66 8.96
CA GLU A 105 -9.21 -1.76 8.54
C GLU A 105 -10.69 -1.33 8.53
N ALA A 106 -11.14 -0.58 9.54
CA ALA A 106 -12.50 -0.02 9.56
C ALA A 106 -12.75 0.95 8.39
N PHE A 107 -11.77 1.79 8.05
CA PHE A 107 -11.85 2.66 6.88
C PHE A 107 -11.86 1.87 5.57
N TYR A 108 -11.07 0.81 5.47
CA TYR A 108 -11.13 -0.13 4.35
C TYR A 108 -12.52 -0.77 4.22
N GLN A 109 -13.13 -1.27 5.29
CA GLN A 109 -14.48 -1.86 5.20
C GLN A 109 -15.53 -0.85 4.71
N LYS A 110 -15.38 0.44 5.05
CA LYS A 110 -16.26 1.51 4.55
C LYS A 110 -16.03 1.89 3.09
N THR A 111 -14.84 1.61 2.55
CA THR A 111 -14.41 2.08 1.22
C THR A 111 -14.16 0.97 0.21
N ARG A 112 -14.13 -0.31 0.64
CA ARG A 112 -13.95 -1.47 -0.23
C ARG A 112 -14.99 -1.48 -1.35
N GLY A 113 -14.56 -1.79 -2.57
CA GLY A 113 -15.43 -1.79 -3.75
C GLY A 113 -15.65 -0.42 -4.42
N LYS A 114 -15.16 0.68 -3.84
CA LYS A 114 -15.11 1.98 -4.54
C LYS A 114 -14.06 1.93 -5.67
N LYS A 115 -14.44 2.42 -6.86
CA LYS A 115 -13.61 2.38 -8.08
C LYS A 115 -12.42 3.34 -8.02
N TYR A 116 -11.35 3.01 -8.75
CA TYR A 116 -10.14 3.85 -8.87
C TYR A 116 -10.36 5.11 -9.71
N ASP A 117 -9.62 6.19 -9.43
CA ASP A 117 -9.63 7.40 -10.28
C ASP A 117 -8.63 7.36 -11.42
N PHE A 118 -9.05 6.83 -12.57
CA PHE A 118 -8.22 6.83 -13.78
C PHE A 118 -8.05 8.23 -14.40
N LEU A 119 -9.05 9.10 -14.35
CA LEU A 119 -8.98 10.45 -14.94
C LEU A 119 -8.19 11.38 -14.04
N GLY A 120 -8.39 11.24 -12.74
CA GLY A 120 -7.58 11.90 -11.74
C GLY A 120 -6.09 11.56 -11.81
N ALA A 121 -5.72 10.30 -12.06
CA ALA A 121 -4.31 9.88 -12.15
C ALA A 121 -3.53 10.62 -13.26
N VAL A 122 -4.21 11.00 -14.33
CA VAL A 122 -3.68 11.88 -15.38
C VAL A 122 -3.69 13.36 -14.93
N GLY A 123 -4.69 13.76 -14.13
CA GLY A 123 -4.81 15.06 -13.48
C GLY A 123 -3.78 15.39 -12.37
N CYS A 124 -2.82 14.51 -12.07
CA CYS A 124 -1.63 14.93 -11.32
C CYS A 124 -0.74 15.91 -12.12
N VAL A 125 -0.96 16.03 -13.44
CA VAL A 125 -0.26 16.97 -14.33
C VAL A 125 -1.13 18.19 -14.69
N ILE A 126 -2.45 18.14 -14.49
CA ILE A 126 -3.37 19.27 -14.68
C ILE A 126 -4.44 19.23 -13.57
N PRO A 127 -4.63 20.29 -12.76
CA PRO A 127 -5.50 20.26 -11.58
C PRO A 127 -6.98 20.29 -11.99
N ILE A 128 -7.49 19.16 -12.47
CA ILE A 128 -8.90 19.00 -12.83
C ILE A 128 -9.44 17.82 -12.03
N ARG A 129 -10.30 18.17 -11.07
CA ARG A 129 -11.11 17.26 -10.28
C ARG A 129 -12.05 16.49 -11.21
N GLU A 130 -11.80 15.20 -11.40
CA GLU A 130 -12.73 14.32 -12.12
C GLU A 130 -13.33 13.23 -11.22
N LYS A 131 -14.17 13.71 -10.29
CA LYS A 131 -15.32 13.04 -9.64
C LYS A 131 -15.13 12.57 -8.18
N PRO A 132 -16.13 12.82 -7.30
CA PRO A 132 -16.08 12.56 -5.85
C PRO A 132 -16.09 11.08 -5.41
N ASN A 133 -16.13 10.12 -6.36
CA ASN A 133 -16.33 8.69 -6.08
C ASN A 133 -15.09 7.84 -6.36
N ARG A 134 -13.92 8.45 -6.48
CA ARG A 134 -12.71 7.78 -6.96
C ARG A 134 -11.51 8.15 -6.07
N TRP A 135 -10.68 7.16 -5.75
CA TRP A 135 -9.58 7.30 -4.78
C TRP A 135 -8.22 7.11 -5.43
N TYR A 136 -7.29 8.03 -5.16
CA TYR A 136 -5.87 7.83 -5.42
C TYR A 136 -5.21 7.05 -4.28
N CYS A 137 -4.14 6.33 -4.60
CA CYS A 137 -3.39 5.56 -3.59
C CYS A 137 -2.96 6.40 -2.38
N SER A 138 -2.38 7.58 -2.61
CA SER A 138 -1.88 8.48 -1.57
C SER A 138 -2.97 9.23 -0.81
N GLU A 139 -4.07 9.61 -1.47
CA GLU A 139 -5.22 10.22 -0.82
C GLU A 139 -5.92 9.23 0.11
N TRP A 140 -6.15 8.00 -0.37
CA TRP A 140 -6.72 6.94 0.45
C TRP A 140 -5.82 6.61 1.64
N CYS A 141 -4.50 6.48 1.43
CA CYS A 141 -3.54 6.24 2.50
C CYS A 141 -3.54 7.39 3.52
N TYR A 142 -3.53 8.66 3.08
CA TYR A 142 -3.56 9.82 3.97
C TYR A 142 -4.81 9.83 4.86
N GLN A 143 -5.98 9.55 4.28
CA GLN A 143 -7.21 9.54 5.05
C GLN A 143 -7.33 8.32 5.96
N ALA A 144 -6.82 7.17 5.54
CA ALA A 144 -6.77 5.98 6.40
C ALA A 144 -5.93 6.22 7.67
N ILE A 145 -4.85 7.01 7.57
CA ILE A 145 -3.94 7.27 8.71
C ILE A 145 -4.33 8.48 9.55
N THR A 146 -4.85 9.55 8.95
CA THR A 146 -5.16 10.81 9.66
C THR A 146 -6.64 10.95 10.01
N GLY A 147 -7.53 10.32 9.25
CA GLY A 147 -8.97 10.59 9.28
C GLY A 147 -9.38 11.81 8.45
N ASP A 148 -8.43 12.67 8.07
CA ASP A 148 -8.65 13.86 7.26
C ASP A 148 -8.52 13.57 5.77
N HIS A 149 -9.15 14.43 4.96
CA HIS A 149 -9.04 14.34 3.51
C HIS A 149 -8.03 15.37 2.97
N LYS A 150 -7.01 14.90 2.24
CA LYS A 150 -6.05 15.78 1.56
C LYS A 150 -5.50 15.13 0.30
N GLN A 151 -5.51 15.88 -0.79
CA GLN A 151 -4.90 15.47 -2.05
C GLN A 151 -3.39 15.68 -1.98
N LEU A 152 -2.65 14.58 -1.91
CA LEU A 152 -1.19 14.54 -1.90
C LEU A 152 -0.71 13.61 -2.99
N SER A 153 0.40 13.94 -3.63
CA SER A 153 1.15 12.95 -4.40
C SER A 153 1.84 11.95 -3.45
N PRO A 154 2.20 10.74 -3.90
CA PRO A 154 2.91 9.76 -3.07
C PRO A 154 4.15 10.35 -2.38
N ASN A 155 4.92 11.15 -3.09
CA ASN A 155 6.12 11.79 -2.55
C ASN A 155 5.82 12.84 -1.48
N LYS A 156 4.76 13.67 -1.64
CA LYS A 156 4.33 14.62 -0.61
C LYS A 156 3.82 13.90 0.64
N LEU A 157 3.16 12.74 0.49
CA LEU A 157 2.75 11.93 1.62
C LEU A 157 3.96 11.33 2.35
N ALA A 158 4.97 10.85 1.62
CA ALA A 158 6.21 10.36 2.23
C ALA A 158 6.93 11.47 3.01
N GLU A 159 7.03 12.68 2.46
CA GLU A 159 7.58 13.86 3.15
C GLU A 159 6.77 14.19 4.42
N TYR A 160 5.43 14.18 4.33
CA TYR A 160 4.54 14.43 5.46
C TYR A 160 4.75 13.43 6.62
N VAL A 161 4.92 12.15 6.30
CA VAL A 161 5.15 11.08 7.27
C VAL A 161 6.56 11.18 7.85
N LYS A 162 7.60 11.35 7.03
CA LYS A 162 8.99 11.49 7.49
C LYS A 162 9.16 12.62 8.51
N ALA A 163 8.39 13.71 8.38
CA ALA A 163 8.41 14.81 9.34
C ALA A 163 7.76 14.49 10.70
N ARG A 164 7.15 13.30 10.87
CA ARG A 164 6.37 12.87 12.05
C ARG A 164 6.82 11.51 12.62
N THR A 165 7.91 10.97 12.09
CA THR A 165 8.54 9.72 12.50
C THR A 165 9.91 10.01 13.06
#